data_AF-A0A0G1HF94-F1
#
_entry.id   AF-A0A0G1HF94-F1
#
_cell.length_a   1.000
_cell.length_b   1.000
_cell.length_c   1.000
_cell.angle_alpha   90.00
_cell.angle_beta   90.00
_cell.angle_gamma   90.00
#
_symmetry.space_group_name_H-M   'P 1'
#
loop_
_entity.id
_entity.type
_entity.pdbx_description
1 polymer ?
#
loop_
_entity_poly.entity_id
_entity_poly.type
_entity_poly.pdbx_seq_one_letter_code
_entity_poly.pdbx_strand_id
1 'polypeptide(L)'
;MKNLLISQALAADTVVDIETPATAGNFFGFTCIANLVSNIVSVAFILASIAFFVFLVWGGIEWLMSGGDKGKIEMAQKRITSALIGLIIIAASYAIYKLVLTFIGIDLNALCTTNPVGP
;
A
#
# COMPACT_ATOMS: atom_id res chain seq x y z
N MET A 1 -35.38 10.20 -23.78
CA MET A 1 -35.30 10.22 -22.30
C MET A 1 -34.93 8.82 -21.84
N LYS A 2 -33.96 8.69 -20.91
CA LYS A 2 -33.35 7.45 -20.38
C LYS A 2 -32.28 6.90 -21.34
N ASN A 3 -30.98 6.85 -21.06
CA ASN A 3 -30.21 6.82 -19.81
C ASN A 3 -28.75 7.25 -20.10
N LEU A 4 -28.48 8.55 -20.17
CA LEU A 4 -27.13 9.06 -20.48
C LEU A 4 -26.33 9.57 -19.27
N LEU A 5 -26.86 9.46 -18.04
CA LEU A 5 -26.27 10.11 -16.86
C LEU A 5 -25.87 9.16 -15.71
N ILE A 6 -25.81 7.84 -15.91
CA ILE A 6 -25.48 6.89 -14.82
C ILE A 6 -24.09 6.25 -14.92
N SER A 7 -23.36 6.42 -16.03
CA SER A 7 -22.05 5.75 -16.22
C SER A 7 -20.84 6.59 -15.80
N GLN A 8 -21.03 7.83 -15.34
CA GLN A 8 -19.95 8.73 -14.91
C GLN A 8 -19.86 8.89 -13.40
N ALA A 9 -20.59 8.07 -12.64
CA ALA A 9 -20.60 8.09 -11.17
C ALA A 9 -20.15 6.77 -10.52
N LEU A 10 -19.78 5.74 -11.30
CA LEU A 10 -19.37 4.45 -10.75
C LEU A 10 -18.20 3.85 -11.52
N ALA A 11 -17.05 4.52 -11.41
CA ALA A 11 -15.91 3.93 -10.73
C ALA A 11 -14.90 5.07 -10.60
N ALA A 12 -14.86 5.73 -9.44
CA ALA A 12 -13.56 5.96 -8.85
C ALA A 12 -12.99 4.56 -8.64
N ASP A 13 -12.46 3.99 -9.71
CA ASP A 13 -11.71 2.76 -9.68
C ASP A 13 -10.40 3.19 -9.04
N THR A 14 -10.44 3.33 -7.72
CA THR A 14 -9.33 2.87 -6.93
C THR A 14 -9.34 1.35 -7.01
N VAL A 15 -9.19 0.80 -8.23
CA VAL A 15 -8.32 -0.34 -8.41
C VAL A 15 -7.01 0.13 -7.83
N VAL A 16 -6.81 -0.22 -6.57
CA VAL A 16 -5.52 -0.77 -6.23
C VAL A 16 -5.38 -1.92 -7.22
N ASP A 17 -4.76 -1.64 -8.37
CA ASP A 17 -4.37 -2.66 -9.34
C ASP A 17 -3.39 -3.59 -8.61
N ILE A 18 -3.94 -4.54 -7.85
CA ILE A 18 -3.27 -5.79 -7.46
C ILE A 18 -3.37 -6.73 -8.67
N GLU A 19 -3.21 -6.24 -9.89
CA GLU A 19 -2.96 -7.06 -11.04
C GLU A 19 -1.73 -6.51 -11.76
N THR A 20 -0.59 -7.07 -11.42
CA THR A 20 -0.09 -8.15 -12.29
C THR A 20 0.57 -9.19 -11.40
N PRO A 21 0.15 -10.47 -11.46
CA PRO A 21 0.83 -11.56 -10.78
C PRO A 21 2.12 -11.83 -11.55
N ALA A 22 3.11 -10.95 -11.41
CA ALA A 22 4.46 -11.30 -11.82
C ALA A 22 5.05 -12.24 -10.76
N THR A 23 4.60 -13.49 -10.86
CA THR A 23 5.06 -14.67 -10.10
C THR A 23 4.49 -14.80 -8.68
N ALA A 24 3.21 -15.16 -8.61
CA ALA A 24 2.73 -15.96 -7.48
C ALA A 24 3.58 -17.23 -7.38
N GLY A 25 4.55 -17.26 -6.47
CA GLY A 25 5.30 -18.48 -6.16
C GLY A 25 6.75 -18.30 -5.69
N ASN A 26 7.43 -17.21 -6.07
CA ASN A 26 8.86 -17.06 -5.78
C ASN A 26 9.15 -15.82 -4.92
N PHE A 27 8.93 -15.94 -3.61
CA PHE A 27 9.32 -14.91 -2.62
C PHE A 27 10.83 -14.58 -2.66
N PHE A 28 11.66 -15.53 -3.11
CA PHE A 28 13.11 -15.37 -3.30
C PHE A 28 13.55 -15.36 -4.77
N GLY A 29 12.61 -15.17 -5.71
CA GLY A 29 12.90 -15.17 -7.15
C GLY A 29 13.54 -13.86 -7.61
N PHE A 30 14.86 -13.82 -7.75
CA PHE A 30 15.60 -12.64 -8.22
C PHE A 30 15.67 -12.51 -9.75
N THR A 31 14.65 -12.97 -10.48
CA THR A 31 14.64 -12.92 -11.96
C THR A 31 14.66 -11.48 -12.49
N CYS A 32 14.23 -10.50 -11.68
CA CYS A 32 14.16 -9.12 -12.14
C CYS A 32 14.04 -8.08 -11.01
N ILE A 33 14.52 -6.85 -11.24
CA ILE A 33 14.43 -5.74 -10.27
C ILE A 33 12.98 -5.37 -9.96
N ALA A 34 12.09 -5.45 -10.96
CA ALA A 34 10.66 -5.20 -10.78
C ALA A 34 10.00 -6.19 -9.81
N ASN A 35 10.33 -7.49 -9.94
CA ASN A 35 9.80 -8.53 -9.07
C ASN A 35 10.35 -8.41 -7.64
N LEU A 36 11.64 -8.06 -7.49
CA LEU A 36 12.24 -7.82 -6.19
C LEU A 36 11.53 -6.68 -5.44
N VAL A 37 11.32 -5.55 -6.11
CA VAL A 37 10.64 -4.38 -5.51
C VAL A 37 9.18 -4.73 -5.18
N SER A 38 8.46 -5.39 -6.10
CA SER A 38 7.07 -5.80 -5.86
C SER A 38 6.94 -6.73 -4.64
N ASN A 39 7.82 -7.72 -4.50
CA ASN A 39 7.82 -8.65 -3.37
C ASN A 39 8.12 -7.95 -2.05
N ILE A 40 9.13 -7.07 -2.01
CA ILE A 40 9.47 -6.30 -0.80
C ILE A 40 8.30 -5.42 -0.37
N VAL A 41 7.69 -4.71 -1.32
CA VAL A 41 6.55 -3.84 -1.06
C VAL A 41 5.36 -4.66 -0.54
N SER A 42 5.03 -5.79 -1.16
CA SER A 42 3.95 -6.68 -0.71
C SER A 42 4.15 -7.15 0.73
N VAL A 43 5.36 -7.60 1.08
CA VAL A 43 5.70 -8.01 2.46
C VAL A 43 5.60 -6.83 3.42
N ALA A 44 6.07 -5.64 3.02
CA ALA A 44 5.98 -4.44 3.83
C ALA A 44 4.52 -4.05 4.12
N PHE A 45 3.61 -4.14 3.14
CA PHE A 45 2.19 -3.87 3.33
C PHE A 45 1.51 -4.88 4.27
N ILE A 46 1.86 -6.17 4.19
CA ILE A 46 1.35 -7.19 5.11
C ILE A 46 1.82 -6.92 6.53
N LEU A 47 3.12 -6.66 6.72
CA LEU A 47 3.66 -6.35 8.05
C LEU A 47 3.08 -5.04 8.61
N ALA A 48 2.92 -4.03 7.76
CA ALA A 48 2.38 -2.73 8.15
C ALA A 48 0.91 -2.82 8.55
N SER A 49 0.09 -3.56 7.81
CA SER A 49 -1.33 -3.74 8.14
C SER A 49 -1.52 -4.46 9.47
N ILE A 50 -0.73 -5.50 9.73
CA ILE A 50 -0.73 -6.20 11.03
C ILE A 50 -0.27 -5.26 12.15
N ALA A 51 0.85 -4.56 11.97
CA ALA A 51 1.36 -3.62 12.96
C ALA A 51 0.35 -2.50 13.25
N PHE A 52 -0.21 -1.89 12.20
CA PHE A 52 -1.24 -0.87 12.30
C PHE A 52 -2.44 -1.34 13.12
N PHE A 53 -2.93 -2.55 12.86
CA PHE A 53 -4.05 -3.12 13.61
C PHE A 53 -3.70 -3.29 15.10
N VAL A 54 -2.51 -3.81 15.42
CA VAL A 54 -2.03 -3.95 16.81
C VAL A 54 -1.96 -2.60 17.51
N PHE A 55 -1.39 -1.58 16.88
CA PHE A 55 -1.29 -0.23 17.46
C PHE A 55 -2.66 0.43 17.63
N LEU A 56 -3.60 0.20 16.72
CA LEU A 56 -4.96 0.72 16.80
C LEU A 56 -5.70 0.10 17.99
N VAL A 57 -5.65 -1.23 18.13
CA VAL A 57 -6.26 -1.93 19.28
C VAL A 57 -5.63 -1.45 20.58
N TRP A 58 -4.30 -1.34 20.65
CA TRP A 58 -3.63 -0.88 21.86
C TRP A 58 -3.99 0.55 22.23
N GLY A 59 -3.95 1.46 21.25
CA GLY A 59 -4.31 2.87 21.45
C GLY A 59 -5.79 3.05 21.79
N GLY A 60 -6.68 2.25 21.19
CA GLY A 60 -8.12 2.27 21.49
C GLY A 60 -8.41 1.78 22.91
N ILE A 61 -7.76 0.71 23.34
CA ILE A 61 -7.87 0.19 24.70
C ILE A 61 -7.33 1.22 25.72
N GLU A 62 -6.19 1.85 25.43
CA GLU A 62 -5.60 2.89 26.27
C GLU A 62 -6.52 4.12 26.38
N TRP A 63 -7.17 4.51 25.28
CA TRP A 63 -8.16 5.59 25.26
C TRP A 63 -9.39 5.26 26.11
N LEU A 64 -9.94 4.03 25.99
CA LEU A 64 -11.08 3.58 26.79
C LEU A 64 -10.76 3.51 28.28
N MET A 65 -9.57 3.02 28.64
CA MET A 65 -9.10 2.93 30.03
C MET A 65 -8.65 4.27 30.62
N SER A 66 -8.60 5.35 29.82
CA SER A 66 -8.14 6.66 30.30
C SER A 66 -9.09 7.31 31.31
N GLY A 67 -10.35 6.89 31.38
CA GLY A 67 -11.28 7.28 32.45
C GLY A 67 -11.54 8.78 32.60
N GLY A 68 -11.25 9.59 31.56
CA GLY A 68 -11.37 11.05 31.59
C GLY A 68 -10.10 11.81 31.95
N ASP A 69 -8.99 11.12 32.25
CA ASP A 69 -7.68 11.76 32.42
C ASP A 69 -7.17 12.28 31.07
N LYS A 70 -7.05 13.61 30.96
CA LYS A 70 -6.62 14.28 29.72
C LYS A 70 -5.25 13.83 29.25
N GLY A 71 -4.31 13.54 30.16
CA GLY A 71 -2.96 13.13 29.79
C GLY A 71 -2.94 11.76 29.12
N LYS A 72 -3.73 10.81 29.65
CA LYS A 72 -3.85 9.48 29.05
C LYS A 72 -4.61 9.50 27.72
N ILE A 73 -5.64 10.35 27.61
CA ILE A 73 -6.35 10.55 26.34
C ILE A 73 -5.40 11.09 25.27
N GLU A 74 -4.58 12.09 25.60
CA GLU A 74 -3.62 12.66 24.65
C GLU A 74 -2.58 11.62 24.21
N MET A 75 -2.07 10.83 25.14
CA MET A 75 -1.12 9.75 24.83
C MET A 75 -1.73 8.68 23.91
N ALA A 76 -2.96 8.25 24.21
CA ALA A 76 -3.69 7.29 23.38
C ALA A 76 -3.97 7.84 21.96
N GLN A 77 -4.40 9.10 21.85
CA GLN A 77 -4.60 9.77 20.57
C GLN A 77 -3.30 9.87 19.78
N LYS A 78 -2.19 10.25 20.44
CA LYS A 78 -0.86 10.32 19.81
C LYS A 78 -0.41 8.97 19.27
N ARG A 79 -0.77 7.88 19.95
CA ARG A 79 -0.46 6.51 19.53
C ARG A 79 -1.30 6.07 18.33
N ILE A 80 -2.56 6.44 18.27
CA ILE A 80 -3.42 6.17 17.11
C ILE A 80 -2.95 6.99 15.89
N THR A 81 -2.62 8.27 16.09
CA THR A 81 -2.14 9.12 14.99
C THR A 81 -0.78 8.67 14.47
N SER A 82 0.15 8.24 15.32
CA SER A 82 1.43 7.70 14.86
C SER A 82 1.28 6.42 14.03
N ALA A 83 0.33 5.55 14.40
CA ALA A 83 0.00 4.37 13.61
C ALA A 83 -0.56 4.74 12.22
N LEU A 84 -1.49 5.71 12.17
CA LEU A 84 -2.05 6.20 10.91
C LEU A 84 -0.98 6.84 10.02
N ILE A 85 -0.09 7.64 10.60
CA ILE A 85 1.03 8.27 9.88
C ILE A 85 1.95 7.20 9.27
N GLY A 86 2.25 6.12 10.00
CA GLY A 86 3.03 5.01 9.47
C GLY A 86 2.40 4.37 8.24
N LEU A 87 1.08 4.12 8.28
CA LEU A 87 0.35 3.57 7.14
C LEU A 87 0.35 4.53 5.93
N ILE A 88 0.14 5.82 6.17
CA ILE A 88 0.15 6.86 5.14
C ILE A 88 1.53 6.95 4.48
N ILE A 89 2.62 6.87 5.25
CA ILE A 89 3.99 6.95 4.71
C ILE A 89 4.25 5.80 3.72
N ILE A 90 3.80 4.59 4.03
CA ILE A 90 3.99 3.43 3.16
C ILE A 90 3.19 3.60 1.86
N ALA A 91 1.93 4.03 1.97
CA ALA A 91 1.09 4.31 0.81
C ALA A 91 1.68 5.44 -0.06
N ALA A 92 2.14 6.53 0.56
CA ALA A 92 2.77 7.65 -0.11
C ALA A 92 4.08 7.26 -0.80
N SER A 93 4.90 6.42 -0.16
CA SER A 93 6.13 5.89 -0.75
C SER A 93 5.85 5.12 -2.04
N TYR A 94 4.84 4.24 -2.03
CA TYR A 94 4.43 3.51 -3.22
C TYR A 94 3.87 4.42 -4.32
N ALA A 95 3.05 5.40 -3.95
CA ALA A 95 2.51 6.38 -4.89
C ALA A 95 3.62 7.19 -5.57
N ILE A 96 4.61 7.66 -4.80
CA ILE A 96 5.76 8.38 -5.34
C ILE A 96 6.59 7.47 -6.25
N TYR A 97 6.82 6.22 -5.88
CA TYR A 97 7.52 5.25 -6.74
C TYR A 97 6.85 5.12 -8.12
N LYS A 98 5.53 4.92 -8.15
CA LYS A 98 4.77 4.82 -9.42
C LYS A 98 4.82 6.12 -10.22
N LEU A 99 4.72 7.25 -9.53
CA LEU A 99 4.79 8.58 -10.14
C LEU A 99 6.15 8.81 -10.82
N VAL A 100 7.25 8.49 -10.13
CA VAL A 100 8.62 8.61 -10.65
C VAL A 100 8.81 7.73 -11.89
N LEU A 101 8.37 6.47 -11.86
CA LEU A 101 8.45 5.59 -13.03
C LEU A 101 7.71 6.13 -14.26
N THR A 102 6.51 6.68 -14.03
CA THR A 102 5.68 7.27 -15.08
C THR A 102 6.35 8.51 -15.68
N PHE A 103 6.97 9.36 -14.86
CA PHE A 103 7.67 10.56 -15.33
C PHE A 103 8.94 10.24 -16.13
N ILE A 104 9.65 9.17 -15.80
CA ILE A 104 10.86 8.75 -16.53
C ILE A 104 10.48 7.97 -17.81
N GLY A 105 9.23 7.52 -17.93
CA GLY A 105 8.73 6.77 -19.10
C GLY A 105 9.33 5.37 -19.22
N ILE A 106 9.81 4.80 -18.11
CA ILE A 106 10.42 3.47 -18.06
C ILE A 106 9.49 2.52 -17.32
N ASP A 107 8.94 1.56 -18.05
CA ASP A 107 8.24 0.42 -17.48
C ASP A 107 9.25 -0.65 -17.04
N LEU A 108 9.51 -0.74 -15.73
CA LEU A 108 10.41 -1.76 -15.18
C LEU A 108 9.94 -3.20 -15.51
N ASN A 109 8.64 -3.39 -15.72
CA ASN A 109 8.06 -4.66 -16.13
C ASN A 109 8.44 -5.02 -17.58
N ALA A 110 8.64 -4.04 -18.46
CA ALA A 110 9.03 -4.29 -19.84
C ALA A 110 10.45 -4.88 -19.93
N LEU A 111 11.38 -4.38 -19.09
CA LEU A 111 12.77 -4.87 -19.00
C LEU A 111 12.90 -6.33 -18.51
N CYS A 112 11.84 -6.87 -17.92
CA CYS A 112 11.79 -8.25 -17.43
C CYS A 112 11.21 -9.25 -18.43
N THR A 113 10.60 -8.76 -19.51
CA THR A 113 10.06 -9.59 -20.61
C THR A 113 10.89 -9.49 -21.88
N THR A 114 11.90 -8.59 -21.93
CA THR A 114 12.92 -8.65 -22.96
C THR A 114 13.80 -9.85 -22.67
N ASN A 115 13.33 -11.01 -23.08
CA ASN A 115 14.18 -12.11 -23.44
C ASN A 115 15.02 -11.64 -24.66
N PRO A 116 16.35 -11.43 -24.58
CA PRO A 116 17.16 -11.25 -25.77
C PRO A 116 17.55 -12.62 -26.36
N VAL A 117 16.62 -13.56 -26.46
CA VAL A 117 16.77 -14.73 -27.33
C VAL A 117 15.39 -15.28 -27.63
N GLY A 118 14.95 -15.08 -28.86
CA GLY A 118 13.89 -15.89 -29.42
C GLY A 118 14.24 -16.24 -30.86
N PRO A 119 13.93 -17.47 -31.30
CA PRO A 119 13.09 -18.45 -30.61
C PRO A 119 13.85 -19.40 -29.66
#